data_AF-A0AAC8UBZ9-F1
#
_entry.id   AF-A0AAC8UBZ9-F1
#
_cell.length_a   1.000
_cell.length_b   1.000
_cell.length_c   1.000
_cell.angle_alpha   90.00
_cell.angle_beta   90.00
_cell.angle_gamma   90.00
#
_symmetry.space_group_name_H-M   'P 1'
#
loop_
_entity.id
_entity.type
_entity.pdbx_description
1 polymer ?
#
loop_
_entity_poly.entity_id
_entity_poly.type
_entity_poly.pdbx_seq_one_letter_code
_entity_poly.pdbx_strand_id
1 'polypeptide(L)'
;MSKVEIGGEIYWKDPNGNLKPDALVKEIDKERDGLVREFAQKAKSHSAMLSQFKRQVFDDVGAFVGLSAEKYGVKIGGTKGNVSLFTYDGQFKMQLAVQDHIRFDERIHAAKALIDTCLHDWSEGAKPELKTLIDNAFEVDKEGNLSTAKILSLRRVEIDDKRWNQAMEAISDSVQVVGSKDYVRFYERNQDGKYVPIALDVAGA
;
A
#
# COMPACT_ATOMS: atom_id res chain seq x y z
N MET A 1 -18.19 -23.85 -6.70
CA MET A 1 -19.13 -24.59 -5.85
C MET A 1 -18.45 -25.86 -5.38
N SER A 2 -18.62 -26.29 -4.13
CA SER A 2 -18.08 -27.57 -3.61
C SER A 2 -18.85 -28.77 -4.14
N LYS A 3 -20.11 -28.59 -4.53
CA LYS A 3 -20.98 -29.64 -5.05
C LYS A 3 -20.99 -29.64 -6.58
N VAL A 4 -20.96 -30.84 -7.16
CA VAL A 4 -21.13 -31.10 -8.60
C VAL A 4 -22.10 -32.26 -8.74
N GLU A 5 -23.01 -32.17 -9.70
CA GLU A 5 -23.92 -33.25 -10.04
C GLU A 5 -23.37 -34.02 -11.25
N ILE A 6 -23.24 -35.33 -11.14
CA ILE A 6 -22.76 -36.22 -12.20
C ILE A 6 -23.72 -37.40 -12.29
N GLY A 7 -24.43 -37.54 -13.40
CA GLY A 7 -25.34 -38.66 -13.63
C GLY A 7 -26.51 -38.75 -12.63
N GLY A 8 -26.92 -37.63 -12.02
CA GLY A 8 -27.99 -37.57 -11.01
C GLY A 8 -27.52 -37.79 -9.57
N GLU A 9 -26.23 -38.01 -9.35
CA GLU A 9 -25.65 -38.12 -8.02
C GLU A 9 -24.82 -36.88 -7.63
N ILE A 10 -24.85 -36.54 -6.34
CA ILE A 10 -24.11 -35.39 -5.80
C ILE A 10 -22.71 -35.84 -5.39
N TYR A 11 -21.72 -35.12 -5.89
CA TYR A 11 -20.32 -35.26 -5.53
C TYR A 11 -19.79 -33.98 -4.91
N TRP A 12 -18.90 -34.13 -3.93
CA TRP A 12 -18.18 -33.05 -3.27
C TRP A 12 -16.74 -32.99 -3.76
N LYS A 13 -16.34 -31.82 -4.24
CA LYS A 13 -14.97 -31.52 -4.65
C LYS A 13 -14.12 -31.12 -3.44
N ASP A 14 -13.07 -31.89 -3.19
CA ASP A 14 -12.08 -31.59 -2.16
C ASP A 14 -11.04 -30.52 -2.63
N PRO A 15 -10.14 -30.04 -1.75
CA PRO A 15 -9.13 -29.03 -2.11
C PRO A 15 -8.15 -29.46 -3.20
N ASN A 16 -7.88 -30.76 -3.34
CA ASN A 16 -7.03 -31.32 -4.40
C ASN A 16 -7.80 -31.52 -5.71
N GLY A 17 -9.10 -31.27 -5.70
CA GLY A 17 -10.00 -31.44 -6.83
C GLY A 17 -10.59 -32.83 -6.99
N ASN A 18 -10.36 -33.75 -6.05
CA ASN A 18 -10.97 -35.07 -6.09
C ASN A 18 -12.46 -34.99 -5.76
N LEU A 19 -13.23 -35.93 -6.32
CA LEU A 19 -14.67 -36.03 -6.09
C LEU A 19 -14.98 -37.13 -5.08
N LYS A 20 -15.69 -36.77 -4.02
CA LYS A 20 -16.23 -37.70 -3.03
C LYS A 20 -17.75 -37.78 -3.17
N PRO A 21 -18.34 -38.98 -3.30
CA PRO A 21 -19.78 -39.16 -3.23
C PRO A 21 -20.37 -38.53 -1.95
N ASP A 22 -21.57 -37.94 -2.03
CA ASP A 22 -22.23 -37.27 -0.90
C ASP A 22 -22.33 -38.15 0.35
N ALA A 23 -22.60 -39.44 0.18
CA ALA A 23 -22.70 -40.42 1.27
C ALA A 23 -21.38 -40.63 2.03
N LEU A 24 -20.22 -40.30 1.44
CA LEU A 24 -18.89 -40.44 2.06
C LEU A 24 -18.39 -39.16 2.73
N VAL A 25 -19.13 -38.06 2.62
CA VAL A 25 -18.83 -36.81 3.31
C VAL A 25 -19.60 -36.79 4.63
N LYS A 26 -18.90 -36.55 5.75
CA LYS A 26 -19.55 -36.49 7.06
C LYS A 26 -20.49 -35.30 7.13
N GLU A 27 -21.66 -35.47 7.75
CA GLU A 27 -22.66 -34.38 7.90
C GLU A 27 -22.05 -33.12 8.53
N ILE A 28 -21.21 -33.26 9.57
CA ILE A 28 -20.52 -32.12 10.20
C ILE A 28 -19.62 -31.33 9.23
N ASP A 29 -19.03 -32.00 8.22
CA ASP A 29 -18.21 -31.34 7.21
C ASP A 29 -19.10 -30.60 6.19
N LYS A 30 -20.28 -31.15 5.88
CA LYS A 30 -21.30 -30.50 5.03
C LYS A 30 -21.86 -29.24 5.70
N GLU A 31 -22.21 -29.33 6.98
CA GLU A 31 -22.68 -28.20 7.78
C GLU A 31 -21.62 -27.10 7.88
N ARG A 32 -20.35 -27.48 8.11
CA ARG A 32 -19.24 -26.53 8.15
C ARG A 32 -19.04 -25.82 6.80
N ASP A 33 -19.10 -26.54 5.69
CA ASP A 33 -19.01 -25.92 4.35
C ASP A 33 -20.16 -24.93 4.14
N GLY A 34 -21.39 -25.29 4.53
CA GLY A 34 -22.55 -24.40 4.48
C GLY A 34 -22.35 -23.11 5.29
N LEU A 35 -21.96 -23.26 6.55
CA LEU A 35 -21.72 -22.14 7.47
C LEU A 35 -20.65 -21.18 6.92
N VAL A 36 -19.50 -21.71 6.51
CA VAL A 36 -18.38 -20.89 6.00
C VAL A 36 -18.78 -20.19 4.71
N ARG A 37 -19.50 -20.85 3.80
CA ARG A 37 -19.97 -20.24 2.55
C ARG A 37 -20.96 -19.11 2.79
N GLU A 38 -21.88 -19.31 3.72
CA GLU A 38 -22.86 -18.29 4.08
C GLU A 38 -22.17 -17.01 4.58
N PHE A 39 -21.28 -17.15 5.57
CA PHE A 39 -20.54 -16.01 6.10
C PHE A 39 -19.56 -15.42 5.08
N ALA A 40 -18.94 -16.23 4.22
CA ALA A 40 -18.11 -15.73 3.12
C ALA A 40 -18.92 -14.87 2.14
N GLN A 41 -20.17 -15.23 1.85
CA GLN A 41 -21.03 -14.43 0.99
C GLN A 41 -21.44 -13.11 1.65
N LYS A 42 -21.77 -13.14 2.95
CA LYS A 42 -22.02 -11.92 3.74
C LYS A 42 -20.79 -11.01 3.78
N ALA A 43 -19.60 -11.57 4.02
CA ALA A 43 -18.34 -10.84 4.01
C ALA A 43 -18.04 -10.19 2.65
N LYS A 44 -18.30 -10.88 1.54
CA LYS A 44 -18.20 -10.30 0.18
C LYS A 44 -19.14 -9.11 0.00
N SER A 45 -20.38 -9.22 0.49
CA SER A 45 -21.34 -8.11 0.44
C SER A 45 -20.84 -6.89 1.21
N HIS A 46 -20.37 -7.06 2.45
CA HIS A 46 -19.82 -5.96 3.25
C HIS A 46 -18.56 -5.36 2.60
N SER A 47 -17.68 -6.18 2.04
CA SER A 47 -16.49 -5.73 1.30
C SER A 47 -16.86 -4.88 0.07
N ALA A 48 -17.90 -5.29 -0.67
CA ALA A 48 -18.40 -4.51 -1.79
C ALA A 48 -18.98 -3.16 -1.34
N MET A 49 -19.75 -3.15 -0.24
CA MET A 49 -20.29 -1.92 0.34
C MET A 49 -19.17 -0.96 0.79
N LEU A 50 -18.14 -1.46 1.48
CA LEU A 50 -16.99 -0.66 1.90
C LEU A 50 -16.22 -0.10 0.70
N SER A 51 -16.07 -0.89 -0.37
CA SER A 51 -15.40 -0.45 -1.59
C SER A 51 -16.18 0.66 -2.31
N GLN A 52 -17.51 0.53 -2.38
CA GLN A 52 -18.40 1.55 -2.93
C GLN A 52 -18.36 2.83 -2.09
N PHE A 53 -18.47 2.70 -0.76
CA PHE A 53 -18.38 3.81 0.17
C PHE A 53 -17.06 4.57 0.03
N LYS A 54 -15.93 3.85 -0.05
CA LYS A 54 -14.61 4.45 -0.28
C LYS A 54 -14.61 5.30 -1.55
N ARG A 55 -15.12 4.76 -2.67
CA ARG A 55 -15.14 5.48 -3.95
C ARG A 55 -15.98 6.75 -3.87
N GLN A 56 -17.18 6.65 -3.29
CA GLN A 56 -18.06 7.79 -3.06
C GLN A 56 -17.37 8.90 -2.25
N VAL A 57 -16.66 8.54 -1.17
CA VAL A 57 -15.93 9.54 -0.36
C VAL A 57 -14.89 10.29 -1.18
N PHE A 58 -14.13 9.61 -2.05
CA PHE A 58 -13.14 10.27 -2.90
C PHE A 58 -13.78 11.19 -3.94
N ASP A 59 -14.87 10.75 -4.56
CA ASP A 59 -15.59 11.54 -5.58
C ASP A 59 -16.18 12.81 -4.94
N ASP A 60 -16.88 12.67 -3.82
CA ASP A 60 -17.56 13.77 -3.13
C ASP A 60 -16.57 14.77 -2.53
N VAL A 61 -15.49 14.30 -1.88
CA VAL A 61 -14.46 15.18 -1.33
C VAL A 61 -13.67 15.86 -2.44
N GLY A 62 -13.38 15.16 -3.54
CA GLY A 62 -12.73 15.74 -4.71
C GLY A 62 -13.57 16.90 -5.29
N ALA A 63 -14.88 16.69 -5.45
CA ALA A 63 -15.81 17.72 -5.89
C ALA A 63 -15.86 18.91 -4.90
N PHE A 64 -15.89 18.64 -3.59
CA PHE A 64 -15.89 19.69 -2.56
C PHE A 64 -14.61 20.54 -2.57
N VAL A 65 -13.44 19.90 -2.69
CA VAL A 65 -12.15 20.61 -2.78
C VAL A 65 -12.09 21.47 -4.04
N GLY A 66 -12.55 20.94 -5.18
CA GLY A 66 -12.65 21.70 -6.43
C GLY A 66 -13.52 22.95 -6.27
N LEU A 67 -14.73 22.80 -5.74
CA LEU A 67 -15.65 23.91 -5.46
C LEU A 67 -15.03 24.95 -4.51
N SER A 68 -14.30 24.50 -3.49
CA SER A 68 -13.62 25.39 -2.54
C SER A 68 -12.52 26.21 -3.22
N ALA A 69 -11.74 25.59 -4.11
CA ALA A 69 -10.65 26.25 -4.83
C ALA A 69 -11.15 27.26 -5.87
N GLU A 70 -12.26 26.95 -6.55
CA GLU A 70 -12.89 27.86 -7.52
C GLU A 70 -13.29 29.20 -6.89
N LYS A 71 -13.70 29.21 -5.60
CA LYS A 71 -13.99 30.45 -4.87
C LYS A 71 -12.80 31.42 -4.78
N TYR A 72 -11.58 30.89 -4.90
CA TYR A 72 -10.35 31.67 -4.89
C TYR A 72 -9.74 31.83 -6.29
N GLY A 73 -10.45 31.45 -7.35
CA GLY A 73 -9.97 31.54 -8.74
C GLY A 73 -8.90 30.51 -9.09
N VAL A 74 -8.69 29.49 -8.26
CA VAL A 74 -7.68 28.44 -8.48
C VAL A 74 -8.36 27.18 -8.99
N LYS A 75 -7.86 26.64 -10.10
CA LYS A 75 -8.22 25.29 -10.55
C LYS A 75 -7.23 24.29 -9.96
N ILE A 76 -7.65 23.50 -8.98
CA ILE A 76 -6.86 22.38 -8.48
C ILE A 76 -7.06 21.21 -9.44
N GLY A 77 -6.00 20.82 -10.15
CA GLY A 77 -6.00 19.66 -11.04
C GLY A 77 -5.80 18.36 -10.25
N GLY A 78 -6.83 17.51 -10.22
CA GLY A 78 -6.76 16.15 -9.67
C GLY A 78 -6.86 16.04 -8.14
N THR A 79 -7.24 14.85 -7.67
CA THR A 79 -7.37 14.50 -6.24
C THR A 79 -6.04 14.11 -5.58
N LYS A 80 -4.89 14.55 -6.15
CA LYS A 80 -3.58 14.22 -5.60
C LYS A 80 -3.23 15.19 -4.47
N GLY A 81 -3.51 14.77 -3.24
CA GLY A 81 -3.11 15.49 -2.04
C GLY A 81 -3.73 14.88 -0.80
N ASN A 82 -3.05 15.02 0.34
CA ASN A 82 -3.63 14.65 1.61
C ASN A 82 -4.62 15.75 2.04
N VAL A 83 -5.87 15.39 2.27
CA VAL A 83 -6.94 16.32 2.68
C VAL A 83 -7.43 15.93 4.06
N SER A 84 -7.65 16.91 4.93
CA SER A 84 -8.34 16.72 6.22
C SER A 84 -9.51 17.68 6.31
N LEU A 85 -10.70 17.15 6.56
CA LEU A 85 -11.93 17.93 6.77
C LEU A 85 -12.45 17.70 8.19
N PHE A 86 -13.06 18.73 8.75
CA PHE A 86 -13.64 18.74 10.08
C PHE A 86 -15.09 19.20 10.00
N THR A 87 -15.94 18.67 10.87
CA THR A 87 -17.25 19.30 11.09
C THR A 87 -17.06 20.65 11.77
N TYR A 88 -18.03 21.54 11.61
CA TYR A 88 -17.95 22.91 12.14
C TYR A 88 -17.78 22.95 13.67
N ASP A 89 -18.44 22.03 14.38
CA ASP A 89 -18.32 21.83 15.83
C ASP A 89 -17.05 21.08 16.25
N GLY A 90 -16.30 20.53 15.29
CA GLY A 90 -15.13 19.70 15.53
C GLY A 90 -15.42 18.34 16.16
N GLN A 91 -16.67 17.84 16.10
CA GLN A 91 -17.01 16.51 16.59
C GLN A 91 -16.41 15.40 15.71
N PHE A 92 -16.40 15.61 14.39
CA PHE A 92 -15.90 14.62 13.43
C PHE A 92 -14.77 15.16 12.59
N LYS A 93 -13.87 14.26 12.23
CA LYS A 93 -12.73 14.52 11.34
C LYS A 93 -12.63 13.39 10.32
N MET A 94 -12.44 13.74 9.05
CA MET A 94 -12.06 12.79 8.00
C MET A 94 -10.71 13.14 7.39
N GLN A 95 -9.97 12.12 6.96
CA GLN A 95 -8.69 12.27 6.28
C GLN A 95 -8.63 11.39 5.03
N LEU A 96 -8.30 12.01 3.90
CA LEU A 96 -7.99 11.34 2.65
C LEU A 96 -6.49 11.46 2.43
N ALA A 97 -5.85 10.35 2.06
CA ALA A 97 -4.44 10.33 1.73
C ALA A 97 -4.16 9.43 0.53
N VAL A 98 -3.27 9.87 -0.34
CA VAL A 98 -2.79 9.09 -1.48
C VAL A 98 -1.30 8.82 -1.24
N GLN A 99 -0.94 7.55 -1.11
CA GLN A 99 0.45 7.14 -0.94
C GLN A 99 0.96 6.49 -2.23
N ASP A 100 1.88 7.16 -2.89
CA ASP A 100 2.57 6.61 -4.06
C ASP A 100 3.59 5.55 -3.60
N HIS A 101 3.53 4.38 -4.22
CA HIS A 101 4.52 3.33 -4.10
C HIS A 101 5.56 3.53 -5.21
N ILE A 102 6.80 3.79 -4.78
CA ILE A 102 7.91 3.99 -5.70
C ILE A 102 8.80 2.75 -5.80
N ARG A 103 9.39 2.57 -6.97
CA ARG A 103 10.46 1.61 -7.25
C ARG A 103 11.57 2.31 -8.01
N PHE A 104 12.73 1.69 -8.08
CA PHE A 104 13.81 2.15 -8.93
C PHE A 104 13.85 1.33 -10.21
N ASP A 105 14.11 1.98 -11.34
CA ASP A 105 14.40 1.34 -12.62
C ASP A 105 15.87 0.94 -12.74
N GLU A 106 16.32 0.51 -13.93
CA GLU A 106 17.67 0.01 -14.18
C GLU A 106 18.78 1.02 -13.88
N ARG A 107 18.48 2.33 -13.87
CA ARG A 107 19.46 3.39 -13.61
C ARG A 107 20.01 3.30 -12.18
N ILE A 108 19.33 2.59 -11.28
CA ILE A 108 19.82 2.33 -9.92
C ILE A 108 21.14 1.56 -9.91
N HIS A 109 21.38 0.71 -10.92
CA HIS A 109 22.64 -0.03 -11.05
C HIS A 109 23.78 0.89 -11.51
N ALA A 110 23.49 1.87 -12.38
CA ALA A 110 24.46 2.88 -12.78
C ALA A 110 24.86 3.76 -11.59
N ALA A 111 23.87 4.16 -10.77
CA ALA A 111 24.14 4.88 -9.53
C ALA A 111 25.04 4.09 -8.57
N LYS A 112 24.78 2.79 -8.38
CA LYS A 112 25.62 1.93 -7.54
C LYS A 112 27.07 1.89 -8.05
N ALA A 113 27.26 1.69 -9.35
CA ALA A 113 28.60 1.61 -9.94
C ALA A 113 29.40 2.91 -9.76
N LEU A 114 28.75 4.07 -9.89
CA LEU A 114 29.36 5.38 -9.64
C LEU A 114 29.78 5.54 -8.17
N ILE A 115 28.92 5.10 -7.23
CA ILE A 115 29.24 5.14 -5.80
C ILE A 115 30.39 4.19 -5.47
N ASP A 116 30.37 2.96 -5.98
CA ASP A 116 31.42 1.96 -5.74
C ASP A 116 32.79 2.49 -6.24
N THR A 117 32.82 3.13 -7.42
CA THR A 117 34.03 3.76 -7.97
C THR A 117 34.52 4.90 -7.08
N CYS A 118 33.60 5.72 -6.57
CA CYS A 118 33.92 6.82 -5.66
C CYS A 118 34.52 6.31 -4.34
N LEU A 119 33.93 5.29 -3.74
CA LEU A 119 34.42 4.66 -2.50
C LEU A 119 35.76 3.96 -2.68
N HIS A 120 36.01 3.34 -3.84
CA HIS A 120 37.29 2.68 -4.12
C HIS A 120 38.43 3.70 -4.14
N ASP A 121 38.23 4.85 -4.78
CA ASP A 121 39.27 5.89 -4.81
C ASP A 121 39.46 6.57 -3.46
N TRP A 122 38.42 6.62 -2.63
CA TRP A 122 38.56 7.07 -1.25
C TRP A 122 39.23 6.02 -0.36
N SER A 123 39.32 4.75 -0.77
CA SER A 123 39.74 3.64 0.10
C SER A 123 41.21 3.65 0.55
N GLU A 124 42.03 4.60 0.10
CA GLU A 124 43.30 4.92 0.77
C GLU A 124 43.13 5.71 2.10
N GLY A 125 41.93 6.23 2.38
CA GLY A 125 41.59 6.94 3.63
C GLY A 125 40.14 6.78 4.13
N ALA A 126 39.27 6.06 3.40
CA ALA A 126 37.88 5.84 3.77
C ALA A 126 37.77 4.80 4.87
N LYS A 127 37.09 5.19 5.94
CA LYS A 127 36.69 4.31 7.04
C LYS A 127 35.83 3.15 6.49
N PRO A 128 36.20 1.88 6.73
CA PRO A 128 35.44 0.68 6.30
C PRO A 128 33.93 0.72 6.64
N GLU A 129 33.58 1.49 7.66
CA GLU A 129 32.23 1.78 8.11
C GLU A 129 31.38 2.47 7.03
N LEU A 130 31.96 3.39 6.24
CA LEU A 130 31.24 4.09 5.17
C LEU A 130 30.84 3.13 4.04
N LYS A 131 31.76 2.23 3.66
CA LYS A 131 31.50 1.21 2.64
C LYS A 131 30.37 0.29 3.07
N THR A 132 30.41 -0.16 4.32
CA THR A 132 29.34 -0.99 4.91
C THR A 132 27.98 -0.29 4.86
N LEU A 133 27.91 1.03 5.14
CA LEU A 133 26.66 1.78 5.06
C LEU A 133 26.08 1.84 3.64
N ILE A 134 26.94 2.01 2.64
CA ILE A 134 26.52 2.02 1.23
C ILE A 134 26.08 0.62 0.78
N ASP A 135 26.85 -0.41 1.08
CA ASP A 135 26.50 -1.79 0.75
C ASP A 135 25.14 -2.17 1.37
N ASN A 136 24.92 -1.78 2.63
CA ASN A 136 23.64 -1.97 3.32
C ASN A 136 22.48 -1.20 2.68
N ALA A 137 22.73 -0.10 1.98
CA ALA A 137 21.70 0.67 1.29
C ALA A 137 21.23 -0.02 0.00
N PHE A 138 22.13 -0.76 -0.66
CA PHE A 138 21.84 -1.55 -1.87
C PHE A 138 21.49 -3.02 -1.59
N GLU A 139 21.37 -3.40 -0.31
CA GLU A 139 20.89 -4.71 0.09
C GLU A 139 19.42 -4.91 -0.33
N VAL A 140 19.14 -6.07 -0.91
CA VAL A 140 17.79 -6.48 -1.30
C VAL A 140 17.10 -7.24 -0.17
N ASP A 141 15.79 -7.07 -0.03
CA ASP A 141 14.99 -7.89 0.86
C ASP A 141 14.84 -9.33 0.35
N LYS A 142 14.12 -10.17 1.12
CA LYS A 142 13.87 -11.58 0.78
C LYS A 142 13.12 -11.76 -0.54
N GLU A 143 12.44 -10.72 -1.01
CA GLU A 143 11.69 -10.70 -2.26
C GLU A 143 12.50 -10.10 -3.42
N GLY A 144 13.77 -9.74 -3.17
CA GLY A 144 14.68 -9.18 -4.17
C GLY A 144 14.52 -7.67 -4.38
N ASN A 145 13.79 -6.95 -3.52
CA ASN A 145 13.55 -5.52 -3.69
C ASN A 145 14.53 -4.66 -2.88
N LEU A 146 14.96 -3.55 -3.48
CA LEU A 146 15.74 -2.52 -2.79
C LEU A 146 14.89 -1.72 -1.80
N SER A 147 15.49 -1.31 -0.68
CA SER A 147 14.84 -0.39 0.24
C SER A 147 14.89 1.05 -0.28
N THR A 148 13.73 1.58 -0.69
CA THR A 148 13.59 2.96 -1.16
C THR A 148 14.05 3.98 -0.13
N ALA A 149 13.74 3.75 1.15
CA ALA A 149 14.17 4.61 2.24
C ALA A 149 15.69 4.65 2.40
N LYS A 150 16.37 3.48 2.36
CA LYS A 150 17.82 3.43 2.49
C LYS A 150 18.51 4.10 1.30
N ILE A 151 18.08 3.82 0.07
CA ILE A 151 18.65 4.43 -1.14
C ILE A 151 18.46 5.95 -1.14
N LEU A 152 17.25 6.44 -0.86
CA LEU A 152 16.99 7.89 -0.83
C LEU A 152 17.70 8.59 0.33
N SER A 153 18.07 7.88 1.40
CA SER A 153 18.84 8.46 2.51
C SER A 153 20.27 8.84 2.09
N LEU A 154 20.85 8.18 1.08
CA LEU A 154 22.18 8.51 0.55
C LEU A 154 22.26 9.94 0.04
N ARG A 155 21.16 10.46 -0.51
CA ARG A 155 21.06 11.84 -1.01
C ARG A 155 21.18 12.91 0.06
N ARG A 156 21.09 12.52 1.34
CA ARG A 156 21.26 13.46 2.48
C ARG A 156 22.73 13.70 2.81
N VAL A 157 23.63 12.89 2.26
CA VAL A 157 25.07 13.02 2.49
C VAL A 157 25.63 13.96 1.42
N GLU A 158 26.08 15.13 1.86
CA GLU A 158 26.71 16.13 1.00
C GLU A 158 28.19 15.79 0.82
N ILE A 159 28.57 15.42 -0.40
CA ILE A 159 29.95 15.12 -0.76
C ILE A 159 30.28 15.82 -2.08
N ASP A 160 31.35 16.61 -2.07
CA ASP A 160 31.87 17.33 -3.22
C ASP A 160 32.74 16.41 -4.11
N ASP A 161 32.12 15.40 -4.71
CA ASP A 161 32.71 14.54 -5.74
C ASP A 161 31.76 14.47 -6.95
N LYS A 162 32.30 14.71 -8.15
CA LYS A 162 31.51 14.71 -9.38
C LYS A 162 30.75 13.40 -9.61
N ARG A 163 31.35 12.26 -9.28
CA ARG A 163 30.75 10.92 -9.45
C ARG A 163 29.67 10.69 -8.39
N TRP A 164 29.88 11.15 -7.17
CA TRP A 164 28.86 11.12 -6.11
C TRP A 164 27.62 11.90 -6.54
N ASN A 165 27.80 13.13 -7.04
CA ASN A 165 26.70 13.96 -7.52
C ASN A 165 25.97 13.31 -8.71
N GLN A 166 26.70 12.75 -9.67
CA GLN A 166 26.11 11.99 -10.78
C GLN A 166 25.34 10.74 -10.30
N ALA A 167 25.81 10.06 -9.26
CA ALA A 167 25.09 8.93 -8.67
C ALA A 167 23.77 9.37 -7.99
N MET A 168 23.78 10.51 -7.28
CA MET A 168 22.57 11.04 -6.64
C MET A 168 21.54 11.52 -7.68
N GLU A 169 21.99 12.04 -8.81
CA GLU A 169 21.15 12.35 -9.97
C GLU A 169 20.55 11.08 -10.56
N ALA A 170 21.36 10.06 -10.84
CA ALA A 170 20.88 8.76 -11.35
C ALA A 170 19.89 8.07 -10.40
N ILE A 171 20.09 8.17 -9.08
CA ILE A 171 19.09 7.70 -8.08
C ILE A 171 17.77 8.46 -8.28
N SER A 172 17.82 9.78 -8.42
CA SER A 172 16.61 10.60 -8.58
C SER A 172 15.85 10.26 -9.86
N ASP A 173 16.59 10.09 -10.96
CA ASP A 173 16.05 9.76 -12.27
C ASP A 173 15.53 8.31 -12.37
N SER A 174 15.99 7.44 -11.46
CA SER A 174 15.53 6.06 -11.39
C SER A 174 14.19 5.90 -10.66
N VAL A 175 13.71 6.91 -9.94
CA VAL A 175 12.47 6.82 -9.14
C VAL A 175 11.25 6.76 -10.06
N GLN A 176 10.56 5.63 -10.04
CA GLN A 176 9.31 5.41 -10.76
C GLN A 176 8.16 5.19 -9.77
N VAL A 177 7.01 5.83 -10.00
CA VAL A 177 5.76 5.51 -9.29
C VAL A 177 5.13 4.29 -9.95
N VAL A 178 5.10 3.16 -9.25
CA VAL A 178 4.58 1.88 -9.76
C VAL A 178 3.14 1.59 -9.31
N GLY A 179 2.61 2.41 -8.41
CA GLY A 179 1.23 2.35 -7.96
C GLY A 179 0.93 3.40 -6.91
N SER A 180 -0.34 3.56 -6.58
CA SER A 180 -0.79 4.46 -5.53
C SER A 180 -1.81 3.73 -4.67
N LYS A 181 -1.75 3.97 -3.35
CA LYS A 181 -2.74 3.45 -2.42
C LYS A 181 -3.49 4.59 -1.77
N ASP A 182 -4.80 4.56 -1.98
CA ASP A 182 -5.73 5.54 -1.44
C ASP A 182 -6.22 5.10 -0.06
N TYR A 183 -6.21 6.03 0.88
CA TYR A 183 -6.66 5.82 2.25
C TYR A 183 -7.75 6.82 2.62
N VAL A 184 -8.78 6.32 3.29
CA VAL A 184 -9.81 7.12 3.95
C VAL A 184 -9.80 6.75 5.42
N ARG A 185 -9.79 7.75 6.31
CA ARG A 185 -9.88 7.55 7.75
C ARG A 185 -10.92 8.49 8.34
N PHE A 186 -11.72 7.96 9.25
CA PHE A 186 -12.76 8.70 9.97
C PHE A 186 -12.46 8.67 11.45
N TYR A 187 -12.78 9.78 12.13
CA TYR A 187 -12.56 9.94 13.54
C TYR A 187 -13.72 10.68 14.19
N GLU A 188 -14.00 10.32 15.43
CA GLU A 188 -14.92 11.00 16.32
C GLU A 188 -14.18 11.53 17.56
N ARG A 189 -14.56 12.71 18.04
CA ARG A 189 -13.99 13.31 19.23
C ARG A 189 -14.63 12.71 20.48
N ASN A 190 -13.81 12.17 21.37
CA ASN A 190 -14.25 11.65 22.66
C ASN A 190 -14.42 12.77 23.72
N GLN A 191 -14.87 12.40 24.92
CA GLN A 191 -15.08 13.34 26.03
C GLN A 191 -13.81 14.10 26.45
N ASP A 192 -12.63 13.51 26.25
CA ASP A 192 -11.33 14.16 26.52
C ASP A 192 -10.88 15.10 25.39
N GLY A 193 -11.71 15.27 24.36
CA GLY A 193 -11.39 16.08 23.20
C GLY A 193 -10.42 15.43 22.21
N LYS A 194 -10.14 14.13 22.33
CA LYS A 194 -9.24 13.38 21.43
C LYS A 194 -10.02 12.72 20.30
N TYR A 195 -9.44 12.71 19.10
CA TYR A 195 -9.99 11.99 17.96
C TYR A 195 -9.68 10.50 18.04
N VAL A 196 -10.73 9.68 18.15
CA VAL A 196 -10.68 8.22 18.18
C VAL A 196 -11.13 7.71 16.80
N PRO A 197 -10.45 6.71 16.21
CA PRO A 197 -10.82 6.20 14.89
C PRO A 197 -12.19 5.52 14.91
N ILE A 198 -12.98 5.77 13.87
CA ILE A 198 -14.18 4.99 13.57
C ILE A 198 -13.72 3.81 12.71
N ALA A 199 -13.62 2.62 13.31
CA ALA A 199 -13.17 1.41 12.63
C ALA A 199 -14.23 0.94 11.62
N LEU A 200 -13.78 0.55 10.43
CA LEU A 200 -14.61 0.03 9.34
C LEU A 200 -14.23 -1.42 8.97
N ASP A 201 -13.36 -2.05 9.76
CA ASP A 201 -12.90 -3.42 9.55
C ASP A 201 -13.47 -4.37 10.61
N VAL A 202 -13.59 -5.65 10.25
CA VAL A 202 -14.19 -6.67 11.12
C VAL A 202 -13.34 -6.96 12.36
N ALA A 203 -12.02 -6.73 12.32
CA ALA A 203 -11.14 -7.01 13.45
C ALA A 203 -11.24 -5.92 14.55
N GLY A 204 -11.59 -4.70 14.16
CA GLY A 204 -11.81 -3.56 15.06
C GLY A 204 -13.28 -3.23 15.36
N ALA A 205 -14.24 -4.00 14.83
CA ALA A 205 -15.68 -3.83 15.05
C ALA A 205 -16.16 -4.44 16.38
#